data_AF-L7F7I6-F1
#
_entry.id   AF-L7F7I6-F1
#
_cell.length_a   1.000
_cell.length_b   1.000
_cell.length_c   1.000
_cell.angle_alpha   90.00
_cell.angle_beta   90.00
_cell.angle_gamma   90.00
#
_symmetry.space_group_name_H-M   'P 1'
#
loop_
_entity.id
_entity.type
_entity.pdbx_description
1 polymer ?
#
loop_
_entity_poly.entity_id
_entity_poly.type
_entity_poly.pdbx_seq_one_letter_code
_entity_poly.pdbx_strand_id
1 'polypeptide(L)'
;MNTASAPTTDEPSLSARETIRALGAYVRPHRWAVALGLLCALVGAAAGLLQPLATKALVDRLASGETIAGILIAFTVLVVLGTAVEAFGAYVLERTAESVVLAARRTLVGRLLRLRIAEWERIPPGDLMSRVTSDTTLLRAVSTQAVVSAATGAVAFVAAVVVMAFLDVVLLGVTLGVIVSVGGAAALVMPQIARATERSQEAVGEISVGLERSLGAFRTVKASGAEERETARVEAAARRAWRHGVESAKWEAMAASADELALQLAFLAVLAVGGARVASGEIPVSTLVAFLLYLFYLIEPVSRLVDAVTSYQEGAAAISRIAAVERLSTESPARRTGPPAPPGDSRAGSGVCPFRGRVLPLPSGPAVHPPAGEFRGTRCRDDRLRRSFRRGQVDGLRAHRAVLRSHRRPGPGRWQGRTGLVPGRAAVRHRVRGAGRSGAGRHPTGEPGLRGAGCDGRRPPRRPDPHEARHPRGASARRPGYPGRPSRLEAVGR
;
A
#
# COMPACT_ATOMS: atom_id res chain seq x y z
N MET A 1 -5.66 -2.14 5.79
CA MET A 1 -5.76 -1.62 7.18
C MET A 1 -4.37 -1.21 7.64
N ASN A 2 -3.92 -0.03 7.21
CA ASN A 2 -2.87 0.73 7.86
C ASN A 2 -3.59 1.91 8.51
N THR A 3 -3.70 1.91 9.83
CA THR A 3 -4.13 3.09 10.59
C THR A 3 -2.94 4.06 10.60
N ALA A 4 -2.72 4.75 9.49
CA ALA A 4 -1.97 6.00 9.52
C ALA A 4 -2.85 6.99 10.28
N SER A 5 -2.55 7.20 11.56
CA SER A 5 -3.02 8.37 12.27
C SER A 5 -2.73 9.58 11.39
N ALA A 6 -3.74 10.40 11.13
CA ALA A 6 -3.58 11.65 10.41
C ALA A 6 -2.35 12.40 10.97
N PRO A 7 -1.47 12.96 10.13
CA PRO A 7 -0.29 13.66 10.62
C PRO A 7 -0.75 14.73 11.61
N THR A 8 -0.35 14.58 12.88
CA THR A 8 -0.52 15.66 13.85
C THR A 8 0.26 16.85 13.31
N THR A 9 -0.47 17.92 13.00
CA THR A 9 -0.12 19.02 12.10
C THR A 9 1.05 19.92 12.56
N ASP A 10 1.84 19.52 13.56
CA ASP A 10 2.84 20.37 14.21
C ASP A 10 4.25 19.73 14.37
N GLU A 11 4.53 18.53 13.81
CA GLU A 11 5.93 18.09 13.73
C GLU A 11 6.64 18.83 12.58
N PRO A 12 7.71 19.61 12.85
CA PRO A 12 8.43 20.32 11.80
C PRO A 12 8.97 19.30 10.80
N SER A 13 8.41 19.30 9.60
CA SER A 13 8.86 18.45 8.51
C SER A 13 10.34 18.73 8.28
N LEU A 14 11.19 17.71 8.43
CA LEU A 14 12.61 17.83 8.13
C LEU A 14 12.79 18.41 6.73
N SER A 15 13.73 19.35 6.60
CA SER A 15 14.10 19.85 5.27
C SER A 15 14.59 18.68 4.40
N ALA A 16 14.36 18.71 3.09
CA ALA A 16 14.81 17.64 2.17
C ALA A 16 16.30 17.28 2.36
N ARG A 17 17.14 18.27 2.71
CA ARG A 17 18.56 18.08 3.01
C ARG A 17 18.81 17.26 4.29
N GLU A 18 17.97 17.44 5.30
CA GLU A 18 18.05 16.71 6.57
C GLU A 18 17.58 15.27 6.41
N THR A 19 16.52 15.04 5.62
CA THR A 19 16.04 13.69 5.27
C THR A 19 17.10 12.91 4.50
N ILE A 20 17.75 13.53 3.51
CA ILE A 20 18.85 12.89 2.76
C ILE A 20 20.05 12.60 3.68
N ARG A 21 20.37 13.51 4.60
CA ARG A 21 21.45 13.28 5.58
C ARG A 21 21.12 12.13 6.53
N ALA A 22 19.88 12.06 7.01
CA ALA A 22 19.41 10.97 7.87
C ALA A 22 19.43 9.64 7.13
N LEU A 23 18.93 9.59 5.89
CA LEU A 23 19.02 8.42 5.02
C LEU A 23 20.47 7.97 4.81
N GLY A 24 21.35 8.93 4.52
CA GLY A 24 22.78 8.70 4.38
C GLY A 24 23.41 8.08 5.62
N ALA A 25 22.98 8.45 6.83
CA ALA A 25 23.48 7.85 8.07
C ALA A 25 23.12 6.37 8.22
N TYR A 26 21.92 5.96 7.80
CA TYR A 26 21.46 4.57 7.82
C TYR A 26 22.11 3.72 6.71
N VAL A 27 22.34 4.30 5.53
CA VAL A 27 22.88 3.59 4.36
C VAL A 27 24.41 3.50 4.39
N ARG A 28 25.11 4.50 4.94
CA ARG A 28 26.58 4.59 4.95
C ARG A 28 27.31 3.33 5.46
N PRO A 29 26.85 2.61 6.52
CA PRO A 29 27.49 1.37 6.96
C PRO A 29 27.45 0.26 5.92
N HIS A 30 26.49 0.30 4.99
CA HIS A 30 26.24 -0.74 3.98
C HIS A 30 26.57 -0.28 2.55
N ARG A 31 27.33 0.82 2.39
CA ARG A 31 27.63 1.44 1.09
C ARG A 31 28.20 0.47 0.04
N TRP A 32 28.99 -0.50 0.47
CA TRP A 32 29.58 -1.50 -0.45
C TRP A 32 28.56 -2.50 -0.96
N ALA A 33 27.62 -2.92 -0.12
CA ALA A 33 26.54 -3.82 -0.55
C ALA A 33 25.58 -3.10 -1.51
N VAL A 34 25.27 -1.83 -1.24
CA VAL A 34 24.48 -0.99 -2.15
C VAL A 34 25.21 -0.76 -3.47
N ALA A 35 26.50 -0.45 -3.45
CA ALA A 35 27.29 -0.28 -4.67
C ALA A 35 27.38 -1.58 -5.49
N LEU A 36 27.61 -2.72 -4.83
CA LEU A 36 27.64 -4.04 -5.47
C LEU A 36 26.30 -4.36 -6.13
N GLY A 37 25.20 -4.21 -5.40
CA GLY A 37 23.90 -4.55 -5.96
C GLY A 37 23.41 -3.54 -7.00
N LEU A 38 23.80 -2.26 -6.92
CA LEU A 38 23.61 -1.29 -8.00
C LEU A 38 24.39 -1.70 -9.26
N LEU A 39 25.65 -2.10 -9.12
CA LEU A 39 26.45 -2.60 -10.24
C LEU A 39 25.79 -3.83 -10.88
N CYS A 40 25.37 -4.81 -10.09
CA CYS A 40 24.65 -5.99 -10.57
C CYS A 40 23.36 -5.62 -11.31
N ALA A 41 22.59 -4.66 -10.78
CA ALA A 41 21.35 -4.20 -11.41
C ALA A 41 21.62 -3.44 -12.72
N LEU A 42 22.70 -2.67 -12.81
CA LEU A 42 23.13 -2.03 -14.06
C LEU A 42 23.61 -3.04 -15.10
N VAL A 43 24.30 -4.09 -14.69
CA VAL A 43 24.67 -5.21 -15.58
C VAL A 43 23.41 -5.94 -16.09
N GLY A 44 22.44 -6.19 -15.22
CA GLY A 44 21.13 -6.74 -15.61
C GLY A 44 20.41 -5.84 -16.63
N ALA A 45 20.34 -4.54 -16.37
CA ALA A 45 19.77 -3.57 -17.28
C ALA A 45 20.48 -3.56 -18.64
N ALA A 46 21.81 -3.60 -18.65
CA ALA A 46 22.60 -3.69 -19.89
C ALA A 46 22.32 -4.98 -20.66
N ALA A 47 22.16 -6.12 -19.98
CA ALA A 47 21.77 -7.37 -20.60
C ALA A 47 20.36 -7.30 -21.24
N GLY A 48 19.41 -6.68 -20.56
CA GLY A 48 18.07 -6.43 -21.11
C GLY A 48 18.10 -5.51 -22.34
N LEU A 49 18.92 -4.45 -22.29
CA LEU A 49 19.16 -3.56 -23.44
C LEU A 49 19.78 -4.27 -24.63
N LEU A 50 20.56 -5.33 -24.44
CA LEU A 50 21.16 -6.09 -25.53
C LEU A 50 20.14 -6.98 -26.26
N GLN A 51 18.99 -7.31 -25.67
CA GLN A 51 18.03 -8.25 -26.24
C GLN A 51 17.37 -7.78 -27.56
N PRO A 52 16.95 -6.51 -27.72
CA PRO A 52 16.47 -6.02 -29.02
C PRO A 52 17.56 -6.03 -30.11
N LEU A 53 18.79 -5.61 -29.77
CA LEU A 53 19.94 -5.65 -30.69
C LEU A 53 20.30 -7.09 -31.09
N ALA A 54 20.23 -8.01 -30.14
CA ALA A 54 20.40 -9.43 -30.36
C ALA A 54 19.41 -9.97 -31.39
N THR A 55 18.15 -9.57 -31.25
CA THR A 55 17.08 -9.95 -32.16
C THR A 55 17.31 -9.35 -33.55
N LYS A 56 17.77 -8.11 -33.65
CA LYS A 56 18.19 -7.52 -34.93
C LYS A 56 19.32 -8.31 -35.59
N ALA A 57 20.40 -8.61 -34.86
CA ALA A 57 21.53 -9.37 -35.39
C ALA A 57 21.12 -10.79 -35.85
N LEU A 58 20.19 -11.41 -35.12
CA LEU A 58 19.60 -12.69 -35.50
C LEU A 58 18.83 -12.60 -36.82
N VAL A 59 17.97 -11.59 -36.98
CA VAL A 59 17.20 -11.37 -38.23
C VAL A 59 18.13 -11.04 -39.39
N ASP A 60 19.17 -10.23 -39.16
CA ASP A 60 20.18 -9.89 -40.17
C ASP A 60 20.92 -11.15 -40.67
N ARG A 61 21.35 -12.04 -39.75
CA ARG A 61 22.03 -13.30 -40.11
C ARG A 61 21.13 -14.32 -40.79
N LEU A 62 19.86 -14.37 -40.40
CA LEU A 62 18.88 -15.24 -41.06
C LEU A 62 18.66 -14.80 -42.52
N ALA A 63 18.67 -13.48 -42.77
CA ALA A 63 18.58 -12.94 -44.11
C ALA A 63 19.84 -13.21 -44.96
N SER A 64 21.03 -13.28 -44.36
CA SER A 64 22.30 -13.57 -45.05
C SER A 64 22.62 -15.07 -45.19
N GLY A 65 21.84 -15.97 -44.57
CA GLY A 65 22.07 -17.41 -44.61
C GLY A 65 23.23 -17.90 -43.70
N GLU A 66 23.68 -17.06 -42.76
CA GLU A 66 24.74 -17.41 -41.82
C GLU A 66 24.27 -18.41 -40.74
N THR A 67 25.24 -19.05 -40.07
CA THR A 67 24.92 -19.94 -38.94
C THR A 67 24.42 -19.15 -37.72
N ILE A 68 23.23 -19.54 -37.25
CA ILE A 68 22.51 -18.86 -36.17
C ILE A 68 22.77 -19.51 -34.80
N ALA A 69 23.16 -20.79 -34.77
CA ALA A 69 23.31 -21.53 -33.51
C ALA A 69 24.28 -20.86 -32.53
N GLY A 70 25.43 -20.37 -33.01
CA GLY A 70 26.42 -19.71 -32.16
C GLY A 70 25.90 -18.42 -31.51
N ILE A 71 25.17 -17.59 -32.26
CA ILE A 71 24.64 -16.33 -31.73
C ILE A 71 23.50 -16.59 -30.72
N LEU A 72 22.64 -17.58 -30.99
CA LEU A 72 21.58 -17.97 -30.06
C LEU A 72 22.14 -18.54 -28.75
N ILE A 73 23.17 -19.39 -28.81
CA ILE A 73 23.82 -19.93 -27.61
C ILE A 73 24.47 -18.80 -26.81
N ALA A 74 25.24 -17.93 -27.48
CA ALA A 74 25.87 -16.79 -26.83
C ALA A 74 24.85 -15.87 -26.15
N PHE A 75 23.74 -15.55 -26.81
CA PHE A 75 22.66 -14.74 -26.22
C PHE A 75 21.93 -15.45 -25.10
N THR A 76 21.66 -16.74 -25.23
CA THR A 76 21.02 -17.52 -24.15
C THR A 76 21.91 -17.52 -22.90
N VAL A 77 23.21 -17.75 -23.06
CA VAL A 77 24.17 -17.68 -21.96
C VAL A 77 24.23 -16.27 -21.36
N LEU A 78 24.26 -15.23 -22.20
CA LEU A 78 24.27 -13.84 -21.74
C LEU A 78 23.02 -13.49 -20.93
N VAL A 79 21.82 -13.89 -21.39
CA VAL A 79 20.56 -13.63 -20.69
C VAL A 79 20.49 -14.39 -19.38
N VAL A 80 20.87 -15.67 -19.37
CA VAL A 80 20.87 -16.50 -18.15
C VAL A 80 21.85 -15.93 -17.12
N LEU A 81 23.06 -15.57 -17.55
CA LEU A 81 24.07 -14.98 -16.67
C LEU A 81 23.66 -13.59 -16.19
N GLY A 82 23.13 -12.74 -17.07
CA GLY A 82 22.63 -11.42 -16.73
C GLY A 82 21.50 -11.48 -15.71
N THR A 83 20.53 -12.37 -15.92
CA THR A 83 19.43 -12.61 -14.96
C THR A 83 19.94 -13.13 -13.62
N ALA A 84 20.93 -14.03 -13.61
CA ALA A 84 21.52 -14.52 -12.37
C ALA A 84 22.26 -13.41 -11.59
N VAL A 85 23.00 -12.55 -12.30
CA VAL A 85 23.69 -11.39 -11.72
C VAL A 85 22.68 -10.38 -11.17
N GLU A 86 21.62 -10.07 -11.92
CA GLU A 86 20.56 -9.18 -11.46
C GLU A 86 19.86 -9.73 -10.21
N ALA A 87 19.50 -11.02 -10.21
CA ALA A 87 18.89 -11.69 -9.06
C ALA A 87 19.80 -11.69 -7.82
N PHE A 88 21.10 -11.90 -8.01
CA PHE A 88 22.08 -11.78 -6.93
C PHE A 88 22.17 -10.35 -6.39
N GLY A 89 22.21 -9.36 -7.28
CA GLY A 89 22.18 -7.93 -6.91
C GLY A 89 20.93 -7.56 -6.11
N ALA A 90 19.76 -8.02 -6.56
CA ALA A 90 18.48 -7.82 -5.89
C ALA A 90 18.48 -8.46 -4.48
N TYR A 91 19.01 -9.69 -4.34
CA TYR A 91 19.17 -10.34 -3.04
C TYR A 91 20.08 -9.54 -2.09
N VAL A 92 21.22 -9.05 -2.59
CA VAL A 92 22.17 -8.24 -1.80
C VAL A 92 21.52 -6.95 -1.33
N LEU A 93 20.77 -6.26 -2.20
CA LEU A 93 20.01 -5.06 -1.85
C LEU A 93 18.96 -5.32 -0.79
N GLU A 94 18.16 -6.36 -0.99
CA GLU A 94 17.05 -6.72 -0.11
C GLU A 94 17.55 -7.10 1.29
N ARG A 95 18.59 -7.94 1.35
CA ARG A 95 19.27 -8.28 2.60
C ARG A 95 19.83 -7.05 3.31
N THR A 96 20.38 -6.11 2.54
CA THR A 96 20.91 -4.85 3.07
C THR A 96 19.80 -3.99 3.65
N ALA A 97 18.67 -3.89 2.94
CA ALA A 97 17.51 -3.14 3.40
C ALA A 97 16.98 -3.72 4.72
N GLU A 98 16.83 -5.04 4.84
CA GLU A 98 16.43 -5.70 6.10
C GLU A 98 17.44 -5.46 7.23
N SER A 99 18.74 -5.40 6.92
CA SER A 99 19.78 -5.10 7.92
C SER A 99 19.65 -3.66 8.45
N VAL A 100 19.31 -2.71 7.59
CA VAL A 100 19.01 -1.31 7.96
C VAL A 100 17.76 -1.25 8.85
N VAL A 101 16.69 -1.95 8.47
CA VAL A 101 15.44 -2.01 9.28
C VAL A 101 15.72 -2.61 10.66
N LEU A 102 16.50 -3.70 10.73
CA LEU A 102 16.87 -4.31 12.00
C LEU A 102 17.65 -3.34 12.90
N ALA A 103 18.61 -2.60 12.34
CA ALA A 103 19.38 -1.60 13.07
C ALA A 103 18.49 -0.46 13.59
N ALA A 104 17.59 0.05 12.76
CA ALA A 104 16.62 1.07 13.14
C ALA A 104 15.68 0.58 14.26
N ARG A 105 15.10 -0.62 14.12
CA ARG A 105 14.22 -1.21 15.14
C ARG A 105 14.93 -1.42 16.47
N ARG A 106 16.18 -1.92 16.48
CA ARG A 106 16.97 -2.07 17.70
C ARG A 106 17.21 -0.73 18.40
N THR A 107 17.55 0.30 17.62
CA THR A 107 17.80 1.65 18.14
C THR A 107 16.53 2.27 18.71
N LEU A 108 15.43 2.22 17.97
CA LEU A 108 14.13 2.76 18.41
C LEU A 108 13.59 2.03 19.63
N VAL A 109 13.58 0.69 19.65
CA VAL A 109 13.13 -0.07 20.82
C VAL A 109 14.00 0.26 22.04
N GLY A 110 15.32 0.31 21.88
CA GLY A 110 16.24 0.69 22.95
C GLY A 110 16.03 2.11 23.48
N ARG A 111 15.60 3.04 22.62
CA ARG A 111 15.27 4.44 22.96
C ARG A 111 13.92 4.55 23.66
N LEU A 112 12.89 3.90 23.13
CA LEU A 112 11.53 3.91 23.69
C LEU A 112 11.47 3.32 25.09
N LEU A 113 12.22 2.25 25.35
CA LEU A 113 12.30 1.64 26.69
C LEU A 113 13.07 2.51 27.71
N ARG A 114 13.78 3.54 27.25
CA ARG A 114 14.49 4.51 28.09
C ARG A 114 13.85 5.89 28.01
N LEU A 115 12.64 6.01 27.47
CA LEU A 115 12.00 7.29 27.30
C LEU A 115 11.63 7.87 28.68
N ARG A 116 11.81 9.18 28.88
CA ARG A 116 11.32 9.82 30.12
C ARG A 116 9.80 9.76 30.17
N ILE A 117 9.24 9.55 31.37
CA ILE A 117 7.78 9.51 31.59
C ILE A 117 7.07 10.76 31.01
N ALA A 118 7.69 11.94 31.12
CA ALA A 118 7.14 13.18 30.58
C ALA A 118 6.97 13.18 29.04
N GLU A 119 7.81 12.46 28.30
CA GLU A 119 7.64 12.29 26.85
C GLU A 119 6.61 11.20 26.53
N TRP A 120 6.58 10.13 27.33
CA TRP A 120 5.61 9.03 27.17
C TRP A 120 4.16 9.51 27.33
N GLU A 121 3.92 10.47 28.24
CA GLU A 121 2.58 11.07 28.40
C GLU A 121 2.19 12.04 27.28
N ARG A 122 3.15 12.53 26.49
CA ARG A 122 2.90 13.47 25.39
C ARG A 122 2.47 12.80 24.10
N ILE A 123 2.95 11.58 23.84
CA ILE A 123 2.77 10.90 22.56
C ILE A 123 1.88 9.67 22.74
N PRO A 124 0.82 9.49 21.93
CA PRO A 124 -0.02 8.30 22.01
C PRO A 124 0.80 7.01 21.82
N PRO A 125 0.59 5.96 22.64
CA PRO A 125 1.34 4.71 22.53
C PRO A 125 1.24 4.05 21.14
N GLY A 126 0.08 4.20 20.48
CA GLY A 126 -0.14 3.69 19.12
C GLY A 126 0.74 4.35 18.07
N ASP A 127 1.04 5.65 18.22
CA ASP A 127 1.94 6.37 17.32
C ASP A 127 3.37 5.87 17.48
N LEU A 128 3.86 5.73 18.72
CA LEU A 128 5.19 5.16 19.00
C LEU A 128 5.33 3.73 18.44
N MET A 129 4.29 2.90 18.56
CA MET A 129 4.27 1.56 17.96
C MET A 129 4.31 1.59 16.44
N SER A 130 3.55 2.48 15.80
CA SER A 130 3.54 2.66 14.35
C SER A 130 4.93 3.05 13.82
N ARG A 131 5.62 3.96 14.51
CA ARG A 131 6.98 4.40 14.16
C ARG A 131 7.99 3.26 14.19
N VAL A 132 7.88 2.31 15.12
CA VAL A 132 8.75 1.12 15.19
C VAL A 132 8.40 0.09 14.12
N THR A 133 7.13 -0.04 13.76
CA THR A 133 6.63 -1.14 12.90
C THR A 133 6.50 -0.71 11.45
N SER A 134 5.55 0.19 11.16
CA SER A 134 5.23 0.66 9.82
C SER A 134 6.33 1.56 9.25
N ASP A 135 6.78 2.57 10.00
CA ASP A 135 7.74 3.55 9.46
C ASP A 135 9.12 2.93 9.18
N THR A 136 9.57 1.99 10.02
CA THR A 136 10.81 1.26 9.74
C THR A 136 10.67 0.35 8.52
N THR A 137 9.46 -0.07 8.14
CA THR A 137 9.24 -0.81 6.90
C THR A 137 9.33 0.12 5.69
N LEU A 138 8.80 1.34 5.77
CA LEU A 138 8.96 2.36 4.72
C LEU A 138 10.41 2.82 4.57
N LEU A 139 11.19 2.83 5.65
CA LEU A 139 12.64 3.05 5.60
C LEU A 139 13.33 2.05 4.67
N ARG A 140 12.86 0.80 4.62
CA ARG A 140 13.39 -0.25 3.73
C ARG A 140 13.32 0.18 2.26
N ALA A 141 12.17 0.66 1.81
CA ALA A 141 11.92 1.03 0.42
C ALA A 141 12.81 2.20 -0.04
N VAL A 142 12.98 3.22 0.80
CA VAL A 142 13.78 4.40 0.44
C VAL A 142 15.30 4.18 0.57
N SER A 143 15.74 3.26 1.43
CA SER A 143 17.17 2.98 1.68
C SER A 143 17.90 2.41 0.48
N THR A 144 17.23 1.55 -0.29
CA THR A 144 17.85 0.78 -1.35
C THR A 144 17.06 0.84 -2.65
N GLN A 145 15.75 0.57 -2.59
CA GLN A 145 14.91 0.44 -3.77
C GLN A 145 14.75 1.77 -4.51
N ALA A 146 14.46 2.88 -3.82
CA ALA A 146 14.34 4.18 -4.47
C ALA A 146 15.63 4.60 -5.21
N VAL A 147 16.79 4.42 -4.56
CA VAL A 147 18.09 4.81 -5.14
C VAL A 147 18.44 3.95 -6.36
N VAL A 148 18.26 2.63 -6.26
CA VAL A 148 18.62 1.71 -7.35
C VAL A 148 17.61 1.77 -8.49
N SER A 149 16.31 1.88 -8.22
CA SER A 149 15.30 2.09 -9.25
C SER A 149 15.52 3.43 -9.98
N ALA A 150 15.86 4.51 -9.27
CA ALA A 150 16.19 5.78 -9.89
C ALA A 150 17.41 5.67 -10.80
N ALA A 151 18.51 5.08 -10.30
CA ALA A 151 19.75 4.97 -11.06
C ALA A 151 19.61 4.04 -12.28
N THR A 152 19.05 2.84 -12.08
CA THR A 152 18.86 1.87 -13.17
C THR A 152 17.81 2.34 -14.16
N GLY A 153 16.69 2.90 -13.70
CA GLY A 153 15.66 3.48 -14.55
C GLY A 153 16.21 4.63 -15.40
N ALA A 154 16.96 5.57 -14.81
CA ALA A 154 17.56 6.68 -15.55
C ALA A 154 18.58 6.20 -16.59
N VAL A 155 19.51 5.32 -16.19
CA VAL A 155 20.53 4.79 -17.11
C VAL A 155 19.89 3.98 -18.23
N ALA A 156 18.96 3.08 -17.92
CA ALA A 156 18.29 2.25 -18.92
C ALA A 156 17.43 3.08 -19.87
N PHE A 157 16.71 4.09 -19.37
CA PHE A 157 15.93 5.02 -20.18
C PHE A 157 16.82 5.79 -21.16
N VAL A 158 17.88 6.43 -20.66
CA VAL A 158 18.82 7.20 -21.50
C VAL A 158 19.49 6.29 -22.51
N ALA A 159 19.98 5.11 -22.09
CA ALA A 159 20.61 4.16 -22.99
C ALA A 159 19.65 3.67 -24.08
N ALA A 160 18.39 3.37 -23.74
CA ALA A 160 17.39 2.95 -24.72
C ALA A 160 17.10 4.04 -25.74
N VAL A 161 16.90 5.28 -25.29
CA VAL A 161 16.69 6.44 -26.18
C VAL A 161 17.88 6.66 -27.11
N VAL A 162 19.11 6.57 -26.58
CA VAL A 162 20.34 6.69 -27.37
C VAL A 162 20.43 5.60 -28.42
N VAL A 163 20.16 4.34 -28.06
CA VAL A 163 20.17 3.23 -29.04
C VAL A 163 19.07 3.40 -30.08
N MET A 164 17.86 3.81 -29.69
CA MET A 164 16.77 4.10 -30.63
C MET A 164 17.15 5.22 -31.61
N ALA A 165 17.85 6.27 -31.15
CA ALA A 165 18.36 7.32 -32.01
C ALA A 165 19.41 6.81 -33.01
N PHE A 166 20.29 5.89 -32.59
CA PHE A 166 21.24 5.24 -33.49
C PHE A 166 20.59 4.29 -34.51
N LEU A 167 19.45 3.69 -34.16
CA LEU A 167 18.70 2.84 -35.09
C LEU A 167 18.03 3.67 -36.18
N ASP A 168 17.22 4.66 -35.80
CA ASP A 168 16.61 5.61 -36.74
C ASP A 168 16.00 6.82 -36.00
N VAL A 169 16.51 8.03 -36.29
CA VAL A 169 16.07 9.28 -35.65
C VAL A 169 14.65 9.66 -36.04
N VAL A 170 14.18 9.28 -37.23
CA VAL A 170 12.81 9.60 -37.71
C VAL A 170 11.79 8.77 -36.92
N LEU A 171 12.03 7.48 -36.75
CA LEU A 171 11.19 6.60 -35.93
C LEU A 171 11.17 7.04 -34.47
N LEU A 172 12.30 7.52 -33.94
CA LEU A 172 12.36 8.12 -32.59
C LEU A 172 11.49 9.37 -32.51
N GLY A 173 11.58 10.28 -33.49
CA GLY A 173 10.74 11.48 -33.55
C GLY A 173 9.25 11.15 -33.60
N VAL A 174 8.85 10.16 -34.39
CA VAL A 174 7.46 9.68 -34.46
C VAL A 174 7.00 9.13 -33.11
N THR A 175 7.82 8.28 -32.49
CA THR A 175 7.54 7.67 -31.18
C THR A 175 7.35 8.75 -30.11
N LEU A 176 8.31 9.68 -30.02
CA LEU A 176 8.27 10.78 -29.07
C LEU A 176 7.06 11.68 -29.33
N GLY A 177 6.75 11.96 -30.59
CA GLY A 177 5.56 12.71 -30.99
C GLY A 177 4.27 12.08 -30.45
N VAL A 178 4.09 10.78 -30.63
CA VAL A 178 2.90 10.07 -30.11
C VAL A 178 2.88 10.07 -28.58
N ILE A 179 4.00 9.71 -27.94
CA ILE A 179 4.08 9.64 -26.47
C ILE A 179 3.83 11.02 -25.84
N VAL A 180 4.45 12.09 -26.35
CA VAL A 180 4.24 13.46 -25.84
C VAL A 180 2.81 13.92 -26.09
N SER A 181 2.20 13.56 -27.21
CA SER A 181 0.82 13.95 -27.52
C SER A 181 -0.18 13.27 -26.58
N VAL A 182 -0.12 11.95 -26.45
CA VAL A 182 -1.06 11.19 -25.62
C VAL A 182 -0.74 11.37 -24.14
N GLY A 183 0.53 11.28 -23.76
CA GLY A 183 0.99 11.51 -22.38
C GLY A 183 0.76 12.95 -21.93
N GLY A 184 0.91 13.93 -22.82
CA GLY A 184 0.55 15.32 -22.54
C GLY A 184 -0.94 15.50 -22.27
N ALA A 185 -1.81 14.85 -23.05
CA ALA A 185 -3.25 14.84 -22.79
C ALA A 185 -3.59 14.15 -21.46
N ALA A 186 -2.93 13.03 -21.15
CA ALA A 186 -3.09 12.33 -19.87
C ALA A 186 -2.60 13.16 -18.68
N ALA A 187 -1.52 13.93 -18.84
CA ALA A 187 -0.97 14.80 -17.80
C ALA A 187 -1.97 15.90 -17.36
N LEU A 188 -2.85 16.35 -18.25
CA LEU A 188 -3.93 17.29 -17.91
C LEU A 188 -4.96 16.70 -16.92
N VAL A 189 -5.04 15.37 -16.85
CA VAL A 189 -5.97 14.64 -15.96
C VAL A 189 -5.35 14.35 -14.59
N MET A 190 -4.02 14.36 -14.47
CA MET A 190 -3.31 14.05 -13.22
C MET A 190 -3.76 14.89 -12.00
N PRO A 191 -4.02 16.20 -12.11
CA PRO A 191 -4.54 16.99 -10.99
C PRO A 191 -5.92 16.54 -10.52
N GLN A 192 -6.75 16.01 -11.43
CA GLN A 192 -8.09 15.52 -11.10
C GLN A 192 -8.02 14.18 -10.37
N ILE A 193 -7.08 13.30 -10.76
CA ILE A 193 -6.77 12.07 -10.03
C ILE A 193 -6.35 12.42 -8.60
N ALA A 194 -5.34 13.28 -8.45
CA ALA A 194 -4.82 13.67 -7.13
C ALA A 194 -5.93 14.21 -6.21
N ARG A 195 -6.78 15.12 -6.70
CA ARG A 195 -7.91 15.67 -5.93
C ARG A 195 -8.98 14.63 -5.59
N ALA A 196 -9.29 13.72 -6.51
CA ALA A 196 -10.28 12.67 -6.27
C ALA A 196 -9.77 11.66 -5.21
N THR A 197 -8.48 11.29 -5.30
CA THR A 197 -7.82 10.44 -4.31
C THR A 197 -7.79 11.12 -2.94
N GLU A 198 -7.41 12.40 -2.87
CA GLU A 198 -7.38 13.18 -1.62
C GLU A 198 -8.75 13.19 -0.93
N ARG A 199 -9.82 13.54 -1.66
CA ARG A 199 -11.21 13.52 -1.11
C ARG A 199 -11.65 12.13 -0.66
N SER A 200 -11.21 11.09 -1.37
CA SER A 200 -11.50 9.71 -0.97
C SER A 200 -10.83 9.39 0.37
N GLN A 201 -9.56 9.78 0.54
CA GLN A 201 -8.82 9.57 1.79
C GLN A 201 -9.38 10.37 2.95
N GLU A 202 -9.77 11.64 2.73
CA GLU A 202 -10.46 12.46 3.74
C GLU A 202 -11.73 11.77 4.25
N ALA A 203 -12.57 11.28 3.34
CA ALA A 203 -13.80 10.58 3.69
C ALA A 203 -13.54 9.23 4.41
N VAL A 204 -12.45 8.53 4.09
CA VAL A 204 -12.01 7.35 4.86
C VAL A 204 -11.54 7.75 6.27
N GLY A 205 -10.87 8.90 6.41
CA GLY A 205 -10.52 9.49 7.69
C GLY A 205 -11.74 9.74 8.59
N GLU A 206 -12.83 10.26 8.03
CA GLU A 206 -14.09 10.47 8.76
C GLU A 206 -14.67 9.18 9.35
N ILE A 207 -14.55 8.06 8.63
CA ILE A 207 -14.97 6.74 9.12
C ILE A 207 -14.17 6.36 10.37
N SER A 208 -12.85 6.55 10.31
CA SER A 208 -11.93 6.23 11.41
C SER A 208 -12.25 7.06 12.65
N VAL A 209 -12.44 8.36 12.49
CA VAL A 209 -12.85 9.28 13.58
C VAL A 209 -14.23 8.90 14.15
N GLY A 210 -15.17 8.53 13.29
CA GLY A 210 -16.49 8.06 13.69
C GLY A 210 -16.42 6.80 14.55
N LEU A 211 -15.62 5.83 14.12
CA LEU A 211 -15.44 4.56 14.81
C LEU A 211 -14.69 4.73 16.13
N GLU A 212 -13.62 5.53 16.15
CA GLU A 212 -12.87 5.85 17.36
C GLU A 212 -13.78 6.45 18.44
N ARG A 213 -14.64 7.42 18.05
CA ARG A 213 -15.62 8.03 18.96
C ARG A 213 -16.61 7.00 19.51
N SER A 214 -17.19 6.19 18.63
CA SER A 214 -18.21 5.20 19.00
C SER A 214 -17.66 4.07 19.87
N LEU A 215 -16.43 3.62 19.59
CA LEU A 215 -15.76 2.59 20.39
C LEU A 215 -15.23 3.15 21.72
N GLY A 216 -14.69 4.36 21.71
CA GLY A 216 -14.26 5.05 22.94
C GLY A 216 -15.41 5.30 23.92
N ALA A 217 -16.61 5.59 23.39
CA ALA A 217 -17.83 5.80 24.18
C ALA A 217 -18.80 4.60 24.16
N PHE A 218 -18.30 3.38 23.89
CA PHE A 218 -19.16 2.22 23.61
C PHE A 218 -20.23 1.95 24.68
N ARG A 219 -19.87 2.07 25.97
CA ARG A 219 -20.82 1.89 27.07
C ARG A 219 -21.93 2.93 27.05
N THR A 220 -21.62 4.17 26.72
CA THR A 220 -22.59 5.27 26.59
C THR A 220 -23.52 5.02 25.41
N VAL A 221 -22.97 4.61 24.26
CA VAL A 221 -23.78 4.26 23.08
C VAL A 221 -24.79 3.16 23.41
N LYS A 222 -24.36 2.10 24.12
CA LYS A 222 -25.23 1.01 24.58
C LYS A 222 -26.27 1.45 25.61
N ALA A 223 -25.87 2.25 26.58
CA ALA A 223 -26.79 2.74 27.61
C ALA A 223 -27.87 3.66 27.04
N SER A 224 -27.58 4.38 25.96
CA SER A 224 -28.52 5.29 25.29
C SER A 224 -29.31 4.66 24.13
N GLY A 225 -29.14 3.36 23.83
CA GLY A 225 -29.78 2.71 22.68
C GLY A 225 -29.47 3.39 21.34
N ALA A 226 -28.26 3.97 21.21
CA ALA A 226 -27.88 4.86 20.12
C ALA A 226 -27.22 4.14 18.92
N GLU A 227 -27.20 2.81 18.91
CA GLU A 227 -26.42 2.03 17.94
C GLU A 227 -26.81 2.30 16.49
N GLU A 228 -28.11 2.36 16.18
CA GLU A 228 -28.58 2.63 14.82
C GLU A 228 -28.18 4.02 14.34
N ARG A 229 -28.22 5.02 15.23
CA ARG A 229 -27.84 6.40 14.93
C ARG A 229 -26.34 6.53 14.67
N GLU A 230 -25.50 5.90 15.48
CA GLU A 230 -24.05 5.91 15.23
C GLU A 230 -23.70 5.07 13.98
N THR A 231 -24.41 3.96 13.74
CA THR A 231 -24.27 3.16 12.52
C THR A 231 -24.60 3.98 11.28
N ALA A 232 -25.74 4.66 11.26
CA ALA A 232 -26.15 5.53 10.15
C ALA A 232 -25.14 6.66 9.88
N ARG A 233 -24.54 7.21 10.95
CA ARG A 233 -23.50 8.25 10.85
C ARG A 233 -22.23 7.72 10.17
N VAL A 234 -21.72 6.56 10.61
CA VAL A 234 -20.53 5.93 10.02
C VAL A 234 -20.83 5.46 8.59
N GLU A 235 -22.03 4.92 8.34
CA GLU A 235 -22.46 4.49 7.02
C GLU A 235 -22.57 5.68 6.03
N ALA A 236 -23.01 6.85 6.49
CA ALA A 236 -23.01 8.06 5.67
C ALA A 236 -21.58 8.48 5.25
N ALA A 237 -20.60 8.37 6.15
CA ALA A 237 -19.19 8.58 5.83
C ALA A 237 -18.66 7.51 4.85
N ALA A 238 -19.00 6.24 5.08
CA ALA A 238 -18.67 5.14 4.17
C ALA A 238 -19.23 5.34 2.76
N ARG A 239 -20.47 5.83 2.63
CA ARG A 239 -21.06 6.19 1.33
C ARG A 239 -20.35 7.36 0.65
N ARG A 240 -19.89 8.36 1.39
CA ARG A 240 -19.06 9.45 0.85
C ARG A 240 -17.72 8.92 0.32
N ALA A 241 -17.04 8.11 1.13
CA ALA A 241 -15.78 7.48 0.73
C ALA A 241 -15.93 6.61 -0.52
N TRP A 242 -17.02 5.84 -0.61
CA TRP A 242 -17.33 5.05 -1.80
C TRP A 242 -17.53 5.93 -3.04
N ARG A 243 -18.30 7.03 -2.95
CA ARG A 243 -18.52 7.93 -4.10
C ARG A 243 -17.22 8.56 -4.60
N HIS A 244 -16.40 9.10 -3.70
CA HIS A 244 -15.11 9.67 -4.07
C HIS A 244 -14.13 8.62 -4.56
N GLY A 245 -14.17 7.40 -4.00
CA GLY A 245 -13.38 6.27 -4.48
C GLY A 245 -13.75 5.86 -5.91
N VAL A 246 -15.05 5.82 -6.25
CA VAL A 246 -15.52 5.57 -7.62
C VAL A 246 -15.09 6.69 -8.57
N GLU A 247 -15.11 7.95 -8.12
CA GLU A 247 -14.60 9.08 -8.90
C GLU A 247 -13.10 8.96 -9.17
N SER A 248 -12.29 8.61 -8.16
CA SER A 248 -10.84 8.34 -8.31
C SER A 248 -10.61 7.20 -9.29
N ALA A 249 -11.31 6.08 -9.12
CA ALA A 249 -11.19 4.90 -9.99
C ALA A 249 -11.54 5.22 -11.46
N LYS A 250 -12.51 6.11 -11.70
CA LYS A 250 -12.84 6.55 -13.06
C LYS A 250 -11.67 7.29 -13.72
N TRP A 251 -11.02 8.20 -13.00
CA TRP A 251 -9.89 8.95 -13.53
C TRP A 251 -8.64 8.07 -13.69
N GLU A 252 -8.37 7.19 -12.73
CA GLU A 252 -7.29 6.19 -12.80
C GLU A 252 -7.48 5.24 -14.00
N ALA A 253 -8.68 4.72 -14.21
CA ALA A 253 -8.98 3.87 -15.37
C ALA A 253 -8.78 4.61 -16.70
N MET A 254 -9.14 5.89 -16.76
CA MET A 254 -8.94 6.71 -17.95
C MET A 254 -7.45 6.97 -18.22
N ALA A 255 -6.65 7.23 -17.19
CA ALA A 255 -5.20 7.38 -17.32
C ALA A 255 -4.51 6.09 -17.77
N ALA A 256 -4.83 4.95 -17.13
CA ALA A 256 -4.29 3.65 -17.52
C ALA A 256 -4.65 3.29 -18.98
N SER A 257 -5.89 3.60 -19.40
CA SER A 257 -6.33 3.39 -20.79
C SER A 257 -5.60 4.32 -21.76
N ALA A 258 -5.31 5.56 -21.37
CA ALA A 258 -4.56 6.49 -22.18
C ALA A 258 -3.10 6.05 -22.37
N ASP A 259 -2.46 5.52 -21.33
CA ASP A 259 -1.10 4.97 -21.41
C ASP A 259 -1.03 3.76 -22.37
N GLU A 260 -1.99 2.84 -22.27
CA GLU A 260 -2.07 1.69 -23.17
C GLU A 260 -2.34 2.13 -24.63
N LEU A 261 -3.24 3.09 -24.83
CA LEU A 261 -3.53 3.65 -26.15
C LEU A 261 -2.30 4.37 -26.74
N ALA A 262 -1.54 5.10 -25.92
CA ALA A 262 -0.32 5.78 -26.35
C ALA A 262 0.67 4.79 -26.95
N LEU A 263 0.89 3.66 -26.27
CA LEU A 263 1.79 2.61 -26.70
C LEU A 263 1.30 1.94 -27.99
N GLN A 264 0.01 1.61 -28.10
CA GLN A 264 -0.56 1.01 -29.30
C GLN A 264 -0.50 1.94 -30.51
N LEU A 265 -0.80 3.23 -30.32
CA LEU A 265 -0.68 4.25 -31.36
C LEU A 265 0.77 4.47 -31.78
N ALA A 266 1.71 4.47 -30.82
CA ALA A 266 3.13 4.59 -31.12
C ALA A 266 3.62 3.39 -31.92
N PHE A 267 3.21 2.17 -31.54
CA PHE A 267 3.51 0.95 -32.27
C PHE A 267 2.98 1.01 -33.71
N LEU A 268 1.72 1.39 -33.91
CA LEU A 268 1.12 1.51 -35.25
C LEU A 268 1.80 2.60 -36.08
N ALA A 269 2.09 3.75 -35.49
CA ALA A 269 2.76 4.85 -36.18
C ALA A 269 4.18 4.47 -36.61
N VAL A 270 4.95 3.84 -35.72
CA VAL A 270 6.29 3.31 -36.01
C VAL A 270 6.22 2.21 -37.06
N LEU A 271 5.24 1.32 -37.01
CA LEU A 271 5.06 0.27 -38.01
C LEU A 271 4.71 0.86 -39.39
N ALA A 272 3.85 1.88 -39.44
CA ALA A 272 3.47 2.54 -40.69
C ALA A 272 4.65 3.31 -41.31
N VAL A 273 5.28 4.20 -40.54
CA VAL A 273 6.41 5.02 -41.01
C VAL A 273 7.64 4.14 -41.25
N GLY A 274 7.93 3.21 -40.36
CA GLY A 274 9.04 2.27 -40.48
C GLY A 274 8.86 1.29 -41.61
N GLY A 275 7.64 0.78 -41.83
CA GLY A 275 7.30 -0.04 -43.00
C GLY A 275 7.54 0.70 -44.31
N ALA A 276 7.17 1.98 -44.39
CA ALA A 276 7.48 2.81 -45.55
C ALA A 276 9.00 3.00 -45.76
N ARG A 277 9.77 3.21 -44.68
CA ARG A 277 11.24 3.34 -44.73
C ARG A 277 11.95 2.03 -45.10
N VAL A 278 11.39 0.90 -44.70
CA VAL A 278 11.86 -0.42 -45.13
C VAL A 278 11.58 -0.63 -46.62
N ALA A 279 10.38 -0.25 -47.07
CA ALA A 279 9.99 -0.38 -48.48
C ALA A 279 10.80 0.55 -49.41
N SER A 280 11.21 1.73 -48.93
CA SER A 280 12.13 2.64 -49.64
C SER A 280 13.59 2.18 -49.60
N GLY A 281 13.93 1.16 -48.81
CA GLY A 281 15.29 0.65 -48.65
C GLY A 281 16.18 1.52 -47.75
N GLU A 282 15.62 2.50 -47.03
CA GLU A 282 16.38 3.37 -46.12
C GLU A 282 16.88 2.64 -44.88
N ILE A 283 16.10 1.66 -44.39
CA ILE A 283 16.46 0.83 -43.24
C ILE A 283 16.16 -0.64 -43.52
N PRO A 284 16.93 -1.59 -42.95
CA PRO A 284 16.62 -3.00 -43.04
C PRO A 284 15.43 -3.36 -42.14
N VAL A 285 14.70 -4.43 -42.50
CA VAL A 285 13.57 -4.97 -41.71
C VAL A 285 13.97 -5.23 -40.25
N SER A 286 15.19 -5.71 -40.03
CA SER A 286 15.74 -5.99 -38.70
C SER A 286 15.85 -4.75 -37.80
N THR A 287 16.11 -3.57 -38.38
CA THR A 287 16.13 -2.29 -37.65
C THR A 287 14.73 -1.93 -37.18
N LEU A 288 13.71 -2.10 -38.02
CA LEU A 288 12.31 -1.90 -37.62
C LEU A 288 11.91 -2.84 -36.48
N VAL A 289 12.27 -4.13 -36.58
CA VAL A 289 12.00 -5.11 -35.52
C VAL A 289 12.66 -4.72 -34.20
N ALA A 290 13.96 -4.39 -34.20
CA ALA A 290 14.64 -3.93 -32.98
C ALA A 290 14.04 -2.65 -32.42
N PHE A 291 13.65 -1.71 -33.28
CA PHE A 291 13.03 -0.46 -32.86
C PHE A 291 11.71 -0.72 -32.14
N LEU A 292 10.84 -1.58 -32.69
CA LEU A 292 9.58 -1.98 -32.06
C LEU A 292 9.81 -2.71 -30.73
N LEU A 293 10.86 -3.53 -30.61
CA LEU A 293 11.21 -4.16 -29.34
C LEU A 293 11.69 -3.14 -28.30
N TYR A 294 12.48 -2.15 -28.71
CA TYR A 294 12.89 -1.05 -27.83
C TYR A 294 11.73 -0.17 -27.38
N LEU A 295 10.72 0.04 -28.24
CA LEU A 295 9.50 0.75 -27.87
C LEU A 295 8.83 0.11 -26.64
N PHE A 296 8.69 -1.22 -26.62
CA PHE A 296 8.13 -1.93 -25.47
C PHE A 296 9.10 -1.98 -24.28
N TYR A 297 10.40 -2.09 -24.53
CA TYR A 297 11.42 -2.06 -23.47
C TYR A 297 11.39 -0.76 -22.67
N LEU A 298 11.09 0.39 -23.30
CA LEU A 298 11.10 1.71 -22.67
C LEU A 298 10.08 1.85 -21.52
N ILE A 299 9.05 1.00 -21.46
CA ILE A 299 8.01 1.03 -20.43
C ILE A 299 8.62 0.79 -19.04
N GLU A 300 9.45 -0.25 -18.90
CA GLU A 300 9.99 -0.65 -17.60
C GLU A 300 10.90 0.41 -16.97
N PRO A 301 11.89 1.01 -17.67
CA PRO A 301 12.71 2.10 -17.12
C PRO A 301 11.89 3.30 -16.66
N VAL A 302 10.83 3.66 -17.39
CA VAL A 302 9.92 4.74 -17.01
C VAL A 302 9.17 4.40 -15.73
N SER A 303 8.60 3.18 -15.61
CA SER A 303 7.95 2.72 -14.38
C SER A 303 8.91 2.72 -13.19
N ARG A 304 10.15 2.26 -13.37
CA ARG A 304 11.18 2.28 -12.30
C ARG A 304 11.46 3.70 -11.80
N LEU A 305 11.45 4.70 -12.67
CA LEU A 305 11.62 6.12 -12.28
C LEU A 305 10.42 6.63 -11.48
N VAL A 306 9.20 6.30 -11.89
CA VAL A 306 7.97 6.67 -11.15
C VAL A 306 7.97 6.02 -9.76
N ASP A 307 8.26 4.72 -9.69
CA ASP A 307 8.34 3.97 -8.44
C ASP A 307 9.40 4.55 -7.49
N ALA A 308 10.53 5.01 -8.03
CA ALA A 308 11.58 5.64 -7.25
C ALA A 308 11.12 6.95 -6.60
N VAL A 309 10.37 7.78 -7.32
CA VAL A 309 9.81 9.03 -6.80
C VAL A 309 8.80 8.74 -5.69
N THR A 310 7.87 7.82 -5.92
CA THR A 310 6.84 7.43 -4.93
C THR A 310 7.50 6.86 -3.67
N SER A 311 8.43 5.93 -3.82
CA SER A 311 9.17 5.32 -2.70
C SER A 311 9.97 6.35 -1.91
N TYR A 312 10.56 7.35 -2.59
CA TYR A 312 11.27 8.44 -1.94
C TYR A 312 10.33 9.31 -1.11
N GLN A 313 9.17 9.68 -1.64
CA GLN A 313 8.18 10.52 -0.93
C GLN A 313 7.66 9.82 0.34
N GLU A 314 7.26 8.54 0.22
CA GLU A 314 6.78 7.76 1.35
C GLU A 314 7.86 7.55 2.43
N GLY A 315 9.08 7.21 2.00
CA GLY A 315 10.20 7.00 2.91
C GLY A 315 10.70 8.27 3.57
N ALA A 316 10.67 9.42 2.89
CA ALA A 316 11.03 10.71 3.46
C ALA A 316 10.15 11.07 4.66
N ALA A 317 8.83 10.85 4.54
CA ALA A 317 7.89 11.07 5.63
C ALA A 317 8.15 10.13 6.83
N ALA A 318 8.43 8.86 6.56
CA ALA A 318 8.76 7.88 7.59
C ALA A 318 10.06 8.22 8.34
N ILE A 319 11.11 8.63 7.62
CA ILE A 319 12.39 9.05 8.20
C ILE A 319 12.21 10.25 9.13
N SER A 320 11.38 11.22 8.73
CA SER A 320 11.08 12.39 9.57
C SER A 320 10.50 11.97 10.92
N ARG A 321 9.53 11.05 10.91
CA ARG A 321 8.89 10.54 12.14
C ARG A 321 9.83 9.70 13.00
N ILE A 322 10.69 8.90 12.39
CA ILE A 322 11.74 8.12 13.08
C ILE A 322 12.74 9.06 13.76
N ALA A 323 13.26 10.04 13.02
CA ALA A 323 14.24 11.00 13.52
C ALA A 323 13.68 11.86 14.65
N ALA A 324 12.38 12.19 14.64
CA ALA A 324 11.71 12.86 15.74
C ALA A 324 11.77 12.04 17.05
N VAL A 325 11.52 10.72 16.99
CA VAL A 325 11.65 9.82 18.16
C VAL A 325 13.10 9.74 18.65
N GLU A 326 14.05 9.69 17.72
CA GLU A 326 15.47 9.70 18.06
C GLU A 326 15.96 11.01 18.68
N ARG A 327 15.17 12.08 18.65
CA ARG A 327 15.47 13.34 19.35
C ARG A 327 14.83 13.41 20.74
N LEU A 328 13.91 12.52 21.07
CA LEU A 328 13.22 12.54 22.37
C LEU A 328 14.19 12.28 23.52
N SER A 329 13.89 12.93 24.66
CA SER A 329 14.67 12.84 25.88
C SER A 329 14.57 11.45 26.52
N THR A 330 15.70 10.81 26.74
CA THR A 330 15.78 9.53 27.46
C THR A 330 16.24 9.70 28.91
N GLU A 331 15.85 8.76 29.75
CA GLU A 331 16.45 8.55 31.06
C GLU A 331 17.91 8.17 30.87
N SER A 332 18.79 8.87 31.60
CA SER A 332 20.20 8.51 31.62
C SER A 332 20.32 7.14 32.27
N PRO A 333 21.09 6.19 31.71
CA PRO A 333 21.37 4.95 32.40
C PRO A 333 21.90 5.31 33.78
N ALA A 334 21.24 4.81 34.83
CA ALA A 334 21.61 5.09 36.21
C ALA A 334 23.11 4.86 36.36
N ARG A 335 23.86 5.96 36.52
CA ARG A 335 25.30 5.89 36.73
C ARG A 335 25.47 5.26 38.11
N ARG A 336 25.67 3.93 38.15
CA ARG A 336 26.01 3.19 39.38
C ARG A 336 27.45 3.53 39.76
N THR A 337 27.71 4.80 40.03
CA THR A 337 28.98 5.25 40.60
C THR A 337 28.73 5.47 42.09
N GLY A 338 28.72 4.37 42.85
CA GLY A 338 28.63 4.40 44.30
C GLY A 338 28.22 3.04 44.87
N PRO A 339 28.80 2.62 46.02
CA PRO A 339 28.30 1.47 46.75
C PRO A 339 26.81 1.65 47.10
N PRO A 340 26.02 0.57 47.20
CA PRO A 340 24.60 0.67 47.54
C PRO A 340 24.47 1.45 48.85
N ALA A 341 23.69 2.54 48.81
CA ALA A 341 23.44 3.33 50.00
C ALA A 341 22.86 2.42 51.10
N PRO A 342 23.33 2.53 52.35
CA PRO A 342 22.80 1.73 53.44
C PRO A 342 21.28 1.96 53.58
N PRO A 343 20.50 0.93 53.90
CA PRO A 343 19.05 1.05 54.08
C PRO A 343 18.76 1.85 55.34
N GLY A 344 18.61 3.16 55.22
CA GLY A 344 18.20 4.03 56.33
C GLY A 344 18.89 5.37 56.36
N ASP A 345 18.53 6.25 55.42
CA ASP A 345 18.31 7.68 55.73
C ASP A 345 17.78 8.36 54.47
N SER A 346 16.51 8.09 54.14
CA SER A 346 15.78 8.87 53.12
C SER A 346 15.41 10.22 53.72
N ARG A 347 16.37 11.12 53.91
CA ARG A 347 16.05 12.53 54.11
C ARG A 347 15.47 13.03 52.80
N ALA A 348 14.14 13.11 52.73
CA ALA A 348 13.47 13.85 51.67
C ALA A 348 13.95 15.28 51.76
N GLY A 349 14.95 15.64 50.94
CA GLY A 349 15.32 17.03 50.74
C GLY A 349 14.06 17.79 50.32
N SER A 350 14.00 19.08 50.66
CA SER A 350 12.94 20.02 50.30
C SER A 350 12.89 20.29 48.78
N GLY A 351 12.84 19.23 47.97
CA GLY A 351 12.77 19.28 46.54
C GLY A 351 11.32 19.51 46.13
N VAL A 352 11.07 20.68 45.57
CA VAL A 352 9.80 20.96 44.90
C VAL A 352 9.73 20.06 43.67
N CYS A 353 8.70 19.22 43.57
CA CYS A 353 8.39 18.47 42.34
C CYS A 353 7.45 19.32 41.47
N PRO A 354 7.94 19.99 40.41
CA PRO A 354 7.05 20.68 39.48
C PRO A 354 6.31 19.63 38.65
N PHE A 355 5.10 19.27 39.07
CA PHE A 355 4.22 18.45 38.26
C PHE A 355 3.38 19.38 37.37
N ARG A 356 3.74 19.45 36.09
CA ARG A 356 2.92 20.01 35.00
C ARG A 356 2.43 21.46 35.26
N GLY A 357 3.35 22.42 35.22
CA GLY A 357 2.99 23.86 35.20
C GLY A 357 2.34 24.41 36.47
N ARG A 358 2.12 23.57 37.49
CA ARG A 358 1.85 23.98 38.86
C ARG A 358 2.98 23.45 39.73
N VAL A 359 3.65 24.37 40.42
CA VAL A 359 4.43 24.02 41.60
C VAL A 359 3.41 23.57 42.64
N LEU A 360 3.17 22.27 42.76
CA LEU A 360 2.52 21.75 43.96
C LEU A 360 3.56 21.82 45.08
N PRO A 361 3.34 22.60 46.14
CA PRO A 361 4.12 22.39 47.35
C PRO A 361 3.91 20.93 47.76
N LEU A 362 5.00 20.18 47.96
CA LEU A 362 4.90 18.94 48.71
C LEU A 362 4.18 19.26 50.02
N PRO A 363 3.25 18.42 50.49
CA PRO A 363 2.60 18.67 51.77
C PRO A 363 3.70 18.82 52.82
N SER A 364 3.84 20.03 53.36
CA SER A 364 4.69 20.36 54.49
C SER A 364 4.03 19.80 55.75
N GLY A 365 3.85 18.48 55.77
CA GLY A 365 3.62 17.71 56.98
C GLY A 365 4.95 17.27 57.57
N PRO A 366 5.01 16.96 58.87
CA PRO A 366 6.22 16.43 59.48
C PRO A 366 6.72 15.22 58.69
N ALA A 367 8.03 15.12 58.51
CA ALA A 367 8.67 14.01 57.83
C ALA A 367 8.18 12.69 58.42
N VAL A 368 7.28 12.01 57.72
CA VAL A 368 6.90 10.65 58.08
C VAL A 368 8.08 9.78 57.65
N HIS A 369 8.98 9.51 58.58
CA HIS A 369 9.90 8.40 58.46
C HIS A 369 9.06 7.12 58.47
N PRO A 370 9.00 6.33 57.38
CA PRO A 370 8.50 4.97 57.51
C PRO A 370 9.53 4.21 58.37
N PRO A 371 9.15 3.69 59.56
CA PRO A 371 10.04 2.80 60.27
C PRO A 371 10.31 1.60 59.36
N ALA A 372 11.58 1.18 59.29
CA ALA A 372 11.97 -0.02 58.57
C ALA A 372 11.14 -1.20 59.10
N GLY A 373 10.21 -1.69 58.28
CA GLY A 373 9.46 -2.93 58.54
C GLY A 373 7.96 -2.82 58.80
N GLU A 374 7.33 -1.64 58.83
CA GLU A 374 5.89 -1.56 59.15
C GLU A 374 5.05 -0.87 58.05
N PHE A 375 4.42 -1.68 57.19
CA PHE A 375 3.34 -1.24 56.30
C PHE A 375 2.12 -0.84 57.15
N ARG A 376 2.06 0.42 57.61
CA ARG A 376 0.82 1.01 58.14
C ARG A 376 -0.15 1.29 57.01
N GLY A 377 -0.88 0.25 56.60
CA GLY A 377 -2.16 0.45 55.92
C GLY A 377 -3.11 1.15 56.89
N THR A 378 -3.46 2.40 56.61
CA THR A 378 -4.58 3.09 57.25
C THR A 378 -5.81 2.21 57.16
N ARG A 379 -6.21 1.59 58.28
CA ARG A 379 -7.47 0.86 58.40
C ARG A 379 -8.59 1.87 58.17
N CYS A 380 -9.18 1.83 56.98
CA CYS A 380 -10.44 2.49 56.69
C CYS A 380 -11.49 1.93 57.67
N ARG A 381 -11.90 2.76 58.63
CA ARG A 381 -12.84 2.42 59.70
C ARG A 381 -14.25 2.69 59.18
N ASP A 382 -14.67 1.90 58.18
CA ASP A 382 -16.04 1.88 57.70
C ASP A 382 -16.46 0.45 57.37
N ASP A 383 -17.16 -0.19 58.30
CA ASP A 383 -17.58 -1.60 58.23
C ASP A 383 -18.66 -1.87 57.17
N ARG A 384 -19.25 -0.81 56.57
CA ARG A 384 -20.21 -0.96 55.48
C ARG A 384 -19.55 -1.22 54.12
N LEU A 385 -18.34 -0.68 53.89
CA LEU A 385 -17.59 -0.88 52.63
C LEU A 385 -16.86 -2.24 52.56
N ARG A 386 -16.57 -2.87 53.70
CA ARG A 386 -15.95 -4.22 53.74
C ARG A 386 -16.89 -5.31 53.23
N ARG A 387 -18.20 -5.17 53.40
CA ARG A 387 -19.19 -6.16 52.92
C ARG A 387 -19.48 -6.05 51.42
N SER A 388 -19.42 -4.84 50.84
CA SER A 388 -19.58 -4.65 49.39
C SER A 388 -18.34 -5.10 48.61
N PHE A 389 -17.13 -4.86 49.14
CA PHE A 389 -15.88 -5.29 48.50
C PHE A 389 -15.71 -6.82 48.54
N ARG A 390 -16.07 -7.49 49.65
CA ARG A 390 -16.07 -8.97 49.71
C ARG A 390 -17.08 -9.62 48.77
N ARG A 391 -18.24 -8.99 48.50
CA ARG A 391 -19.19 -9.50 47.49
C ARG A 391 -18.64 -9.33 46.06
N GLY A 392 -18.11 -8.15 45.73
CA GLY A 392 -17.54 -7.89 44.40
C GLY A 392 -16.30 -8.76 44.06
N GLN A 393 -15.47 -9.08 45.05
CA GLN A 393 -14.26 -9.89 44.83
C GLN A 393 -14.58 -11.39 44.66
N VAL A 394 -15.64 -11.90 45.32
CA VAL A 394 -16.11 -13.29 45.16
C VAL A 394 -16.81 -13.50 43.82
N ASP A 395 -17.52 -12.49 43.32
CA ASP A 395 -18.17 -12.53 42.00
C ASP A 395 -17.16 -12.40 40.84
N GLY A 396 -16.12 -11.57 41.01
CA GLY A 396 -15.01 -11.46 40.06
C GLY A 396 -14.19 -12.75 39.93
N LEU A 397 -13.96 -13.47 41.04
CA LEU A 397 -13.24 -14.76 41.04
C LEU A 397 -14.07 -15.90 40.43
N ARG A 398 -15.41 -15.87 40.52
CA ARG A 398 -16.29 -16.84 39.83
C ARG A 398 -16.32 -16.59 38.32
N ALA A 399 -16.37 -15.33 37.89
CA ALA A 399 -16.30 -14.96 36.48
C ALA A 399 -14.95 -15.34 35.85
N HIS A 400 -13.84 -15.13 36.57
CA HIS A 400 -12.49 -15.47 36.09
C HIS A 400 -12.24 -17.00 36.03
N ARG A 401 -12.87 -17.79 36.93
CA ARG A 401 -12.84 -19.27 36.87
C ARG A 401 -13.72 -19.86 35.77
N ALA A 402 -14.80 -19.18 35.37
CA ALA A 402 -15.64 -19.59 34.24
C ALA A 402 -14.92 -19.38 32.89
N VAL A 403 -14.22 -18.27 32.73
CA VAL A 403 -13.42 -17.96 31.52
C VAL A 403 -12.17 -18.84 31.40
N LEU A 404 -11.56 -19.26 32.51
CA LEU A 404 -10.42 -20.18 32.49
C LEU A 404 -10.82 -21.65 32.27
N ARG A 405 -12.11 -22.01 32.46
CA ARG A 405 -12.62 -23.37 32.15
C ARG A 405 -13.02 -23.54 30.68
N SER A 406 -13.35 -22.48 29.95
CA SER A 406 -13.68 -22.52 28.51
C SER A 406 -12.46 -22.54 27.57
N HIS A 407 -11.25 -22.35 28.11
CA HIS A 407 -10.00 -22.37 27.32
C HIS A 407 -9.04 -23.54 27.61
N ARG A 408 -9.51 -24.62 28.25
CA ARG A 408 -8.74 -25.89 28.27
C ARG A 408 -8.78 -26.55 26.89
N ARG A 409 -7.77 -26.29 26.07
CA ARG A 409 -7.38 -27.19 24.97
C ARG A 409 -6.92 -28.54 25.55
N PRO A 410 -7.26 -29.69 24.94
CA PRO A 410 -6.80 -30.99 25.40
C PRO A 410 -5.27 -31.11 25.26
N GLY A 411 -4.65 -31.81 26.21
CA GLY A 411 -3.20 -31.93 26.37
C GLY A 411 -2.49 -32.73 25.27
N PRO A 412 -1.14 -32.78 25.31
CA PRO A 412 -0.34 -33.34 24.23
C PRO A 412 -0.33 -34.87 24.31
N GLY A 413 -1.01 -35.52 23.36
CA GLY A 413 -0.81 -36.93 23.06
C GLY A 413 0.44 -37.12 22.22
N ARG A 414 1.37 -37.95 22.73
CA ARG A 414 2.50 -38.51 21.97
C ARG A 414 1.98 -39.21 20.71
N TRP A 415 2.52 -38.89 19.54
CA TRP A 415 2.69 -39.86 18.45
C TRP A 415 3.97 -39.56 17.67
N GLN A 416 4.80 -40.60 17.57
CA GLN A 416 6.07 -40.67 16.85
C GLN A 416 5.85 -40.73 15.33
N GLY A 417 6.76 -40.08 14.60
CA GLY A 417 7.39 -40.58 13.37
C GLY A 417 6.53 -40.92 12.15
N ARG A 418 6.65 -40.11 11.09
CA ARG A 418 7.24 -40.55 9.81
C ARG A 418 7.34 -39.41 8.78
N THR A 419 8.52 -39.38 8.19
CA THR A 419 8.96 -38.83 6.89
C THR A 419 7.92 -38.74 5.76
N GLY A 420 8.02 -37.71 4.93
CA GLY A 420 7.73 -37.83 3.49
C GLY A 420 6.99 -36.66 2.82
N LEU A 421 7.74 -35.94 1.96
CA LEU A 421 7.34 -35.44 0.63
C LEU A 421 6.26 -34.34 0.49
N VAL A 422 6.75 -33.17 0.09
CA VAL A 422 6.13 -32.13 -0.78
C VAL A 422 5.94 -32.75 -2.18
N PRO A 423 4.84 -32.52 -2.96
CA PRO A 423 4.56 -31.21 -3.60
C PRO A 423 3.09 -30.85 -3.90
N GLY A 424 2.87 -29.60 -4.34
CA GLY A 424 1.77 -29.30 -5.27
C GLY A 424 0.93 -28.05 -5.01
N ARG A 425 1.08 -27.06 -5.90
CA ARG A 425 0.18 -25.92 -6.13
C ARG A 425 -1.29 -26.35 -6.27
N ALA A 426 -2.23 -25.54 -5.77
CA ALA A 426 -3.47 -25.17 -6.51
C ALA A 426 -4.34 -24.13 -5.78
N ALA A 427 -4.60 -23.05 -6.50
CA ALA A 427 -5.88 -22.35 -6.70
C ALA A 427 -7.00 -22.49 -5.65
N VAL A 428 -7.38 -21.35 -5.09
CA VAL A 428 -8.65 -21.13 -4.38
C VAL A 428 -9.67 -20.57 -5.38
N ARG A 429 -10.67 -21.37 -5.77
CA ARG A 429 -11.95 -20.87 -6.32
C ARG A 429 -13.08 -21.42 -5.46
N HIS A 430 -13.92 -20.50 -4.99
CA HIS A 430 -15.09 -20.77 -4.17
C HIS A 430 -16.14 -21.59 -4.93
N ARG A 431 -16.68 -22.59 -4.24
CA ARG A 431 -17.73 -23.51 -4.65
C ARG A 431 -19.05 -23.07 -4.03
N VAL A 432 -20.09 -22.87 -4.85
CA VAL A 432 -21.48 -22.86 -4.42
C VAL A 432 -22.12 -24.18 -4.87
N ARG A 433 -22.65 -24.93 -3.91
CA ARG A 433 -23.56 -26.09 -4.07
C ARG A 433 -24.92 -25.60 -4.62
N GLY A 434 -25.68 -26.35 -5.40
CA GLY A 434 -25.54 -27.74 -5.81
C GLY A 434 -26.80 -28.28 -6.50
N ALA A 435 -26.73 -29.59 -6.76
CA ALA A 435 -27.79 -30.57 -6.99
C ALA A 435 -28.64 -30.47 -8.28
N GLY A 436 -28.94 -31.55 -9.02
CA GLY A 436 -28.63 -32.97 -8.90
C GLY A 436 -28.52 -33.62 -10.29
N ARG A 437 -27.71 -34.69 -10.44
CA ARG A 437 -28.13 -36.10 -10.57
C ARG A 437 -29.10 -36.29 -11.76
N SER A 438 -28.93 -37.20 -12.71
CA SER A 438 -28.18 -38.46 -12.90
C SER A 438 -28.54 -38.84 -14.36
N GLY A 439 -27.79 -39.51 -15.22
CA GLY A 439 -26.64 -40.40 -15.13
C GLY A 439 -26.63 -41.23 -16.43
N ALA A 440 -25.50 -41.89 -16.71
CA ALA A 440 -25.30 -42.95 -17.72
C ALA A 440 -25.49 -42.53 -19.20
N GLY A 441 -24.72 -43.01 -20.17
CA GLY A 441 -23.70 -44.03 -20.21
C GLY A 441 -23.05 -44.01 -21.61
N ARG A 442 -21.82 -44.52 -21.63
CA ARG A 442 -20.81 -44.61 -22.70
C ARG A 442 -21.29 -45.12 -24.08
N HIS A 443 -20.75 -44.46 -25.13
CA HIS A 443 -20.09 -44.97 -26.37
C HIS A 443 -20.77 -46.03 -27.28
N PRO A 444 -20.33 -46.22 -28.54
CA PRO A 444 -19.60 -45.33 -29.47
C PRO A 444 -20.12 -45.38 -30.95
N THR A 445 -19.50 -44.55 -31.82
CA THR A 445 -19.22 -44.77 -33.27
C THR A 445 -20.35 -44.91 -34.29
N GLY A 446 -20.27 -44.12 -35.36
CA GLY A 446 -20.82 -44.48 -36.68
C GLY A 446 -21.54 -43.34 -37.41
N GLU A 447 -20.80 -42.56 -38.20
CA GLU A 447 -21.31 -41.88 -39.42
C GLU A 447 -21.76 -42.90 -40.48
N PRO A 448 -22.32 -42.54 -41.66
CA PRO A 448 -23.13 -41.37 -42.08
C PRO A 448 -24.36 -41.79 -42.94
N GLY A 449 -25.20 -40.83 -43.41
CA GLY A 449 -25.92 -41.01 -44.69
C GLY A 449 -27.42 -40.68 -44.77
N LEU A 450 -27.72 -39.47 -45.26
CA LEU A 450 -28.64 -39.08 -46.37
C LEU A 450 -29.94 -39.87 -46.70
N ARG A 451 -31.00 -39.06 -46.94
CA ARG A 451 -32.31 -39.30 -47.64
C ARG A 451 -33.34 -40.10 -46.84
N GLY A 452 -34.64 -39.82 -46.78
CA GLY A 452 -35.56 -38.90 -47.48
C GLY A 452 -36.99 -39.51 -47.39
N ALA A 453 -38.03 -38.66 -47.32
CA ALA A 453 -39.49 -38.98 -47.32
C ALA A 453 -40.05 -39.69 -46.06
N GLY A 454 -41.25 -39.44 -45.54
CA GLY A 454 -42.38 -38.57 -45.89
C GLY A 454 -43.57 -38.87 -44.95
N CYS A 455 -44.50 -37.90 -44.81
CA CYS A 455 -45.83 -37.97 -44.16
C CYS A 455 -45.84 -38.22 -42.63
N ASP A 456 -46.64 -37.57 -41.77
CA ASP A 456 -48.04 -37.16 -41.91
C ASP A 456 -48.44 -36.15 -40.80
N GLY A 457 -49.41 -35.29 -41.12
CA GLY A 457 -50.41 -34.70 -40.22
C GLY A 457 -50.04 -33.96 -38.91
N ARG A 458 -50.15 -32.62 -38.93
CA ARG A 458 -51.21 -31.82 -38.23
C ARG A 458 -50.71 -30.41 -37.86
N ARG A 459 -51.46 -29.39 -38.31
CA ARG A 459 -51.35 -27.97 -37.93
C ARG A 459 -51.74 -27.74 -36.46
N PRO A 460 -51.25 -26.65 -35.83
CA PRO A 460 -52.17 -25.62 -35.32
C PRO A 460 -51.77 -24.17 -35.71
N PRO A 461 -52.61 -23.15 -35.41
CA PRO A 461 -52.81 -21.97 -36.26
C PRO A 461 -51.95 -20.74 -35.93
N ARG A 462 -52.01 -19.77 -36.86
CA ARG A 462 -51.45 -18.41 -36.77
C ARG A 462 -52.27 -17.50 -35.84
N ARG A 463 -51.53 -16.49 -35.34
CA ARG A 463 -51.78 -15.32 -34.46
C ARG A 463 -53.12 -14.55 -34.62
N PRO A 464 -53.42 -13.62 -33.69
CA PRO A 464 -53.20 -12.20 -34.04
C PRO A 464 -52.66 -11.29 -32.91
N ASP A 465 -52.39 -10.05 -33.33
CA ASP A 465 -51.66 -8.90 -32.75
C ASP A 465 -52.15 -8.29 -31.40
N PRO A 466 -51.35 -7.38 -30.80
CA PRO A 466 -51.67 -6.69 -29.54
C PRO A 466 -52.31 -5.31 -29.78
N HIS A 467 -53.37 -4.95 -29.04
CA HIS A 467 -53.67 -3.58 -28.60
C HIS A 467 -54.89 -3.53 -27.66
N GLU A 468 -54.92 -2.49 -26.82
CA GLU A 468 -55.97 -2.02 -25.89
C GLU A 468 -56.15 -2.80 -24.57
N ALA A 469 -56.49 -2.21 -23.43
CA ALA A 469 -56.56 -0.85 -22.86
C ALA A 469 -57.20 -1.06 -21.49
N ARG A 470 -56.88 -0.24 -20.47
CA ARG A 470 -57.83 0.13 -19.38
C ARG A 470 -57.22 1.16 -18.41
N HIS A 471 -57.53 2.43 -18.67
CA HIS A 471 -58.02 3.39 -17.68
C HIS A 471 -59.58 3.33 -17.72
N PRO A 472 -60.38 3.76 -16.71
CA PRO A 472 -60.38 5.16 -16.22
C PRO A 472 -60.88 5.43 -14.76
N ARG A 473 -60.75 6.72 -14.37
CA ARG A 473 -61.69 7.60 -13.61
C ARG A 473 -61.02 8.35 -12.46
N GLY A 474 -61.12 9.68 -12.54
CA GLY A 474 -60.67 10.62 -11.51
C GLY A 474 -61.81 11.30 -10.76
N ALA A 475 -61.48 12.25 -9.88
CA ALA A 475 -62.26 13.46 -9.59
C ALA A 475 -61.52 14.42 -8.62
N SER A 476 -61.57 15.71 -8.98
CA SER A 476 -61.77 16.92 -8.18
C SER A 476 -60.69 17.50 -7.23
N ALA A 477 -60.17 18.65 -7.68
CA ALA A 477 -60.30 19.99 -7.05
C ALA A 477 -59.50 20.35 -5.77
N ARG A 478 -58.54 21.28 -5.90
CA ARG A 478 -58.64 22.73 -5.52
C ARG A 478 -57.25 23.40 -5.51
N ARG A 479 -57.16 24.61 -6.11
CA ARG A 479 -56.11 25.64 -5.88
C ARG A 479 -56.43 26.44 -4.60
N PRO A 480 -55.50 27.26 -4.04
CA PRO A 480 -55.19 28.65 -4.50
C PRO A 480 -53.65 28.85 -4.71
N GLY A 481 -53.12 29.73 -5.58
CA GLY A 481 -53.19 31.22 -5.60
C GLY A 481 -52.19 31.80 -4.59
N TYR A 482 -51.22 32.69 -4.83
CA TYR A 482 -50.97 33.77 -5.82
C TYR A 482 -49.54 34.38 -5.52
N PRO A 483 -49.18 35.62 -5.92
CA PRO A 483 -48.56 36.18 -7.14
C PRO A 483 -47.01 36.25 -7.03
N GLY A 484 -46.17 36.70 -7.98
CA GLY A 484 -46.30 37.63 -9.10
C GLY A 484 -45.06 38.56 -9.11
N ARG A 485 -44.29 38.51 -10.20
CA ARG A 485 -43.18 39.40 -10.65
C ARG A 485 -43.63 40.89 -10.83
N PRO A 486 -42.83 41.89 -11.31
CA PRO A 486 -41.45 41.92 -11.86
C PRO A 486 -40.54 43.17 -11.53
N SER A 487 -39.27 43.11 -12.01
CA SER A 487 -38.43 44.15 -12.65
C SER A 487 -38.06 45.50 -11.98
N ARG A 488 -36.75 45.80 -11.86
CA ARG A 488 -36.01 46.87 -12.61
C ARG A 488 -34.57 47.18 -12.09
N LEU A 489 -33.70 47.51 -13.06
CA LEU A 489 -32.59 48.50 -13.09
C LEU A 489 -31.34 48.31 -12.20
N GLU A 490 -30.16 48.19 -12.85
CA GLU A 490 -29.01 49.16 -12.82
C GLU A 490 -28.06 48.89 -11.63
N ALA A 491 -26.76 49.13 -11.64
CA ALA A 491 -25.69 49.35 -12.60
C ALA A 491 -24.38 49.43 -11.75
N VAL A 492 -23.21 49.36 -12.39
CA VAL A 492 -21.90 49.89 -11.94
C VAL A 492 -21.12 49.16 -10.81
N GLY A 493 -20.04 48.49 -11.25
CA GLY A 493 -18.65 48.78 -10.89
C GLY A 493 -18.18 48.85 -9.44
N ARG A 494 -17.36 47.87 -9.03
CA ARG A 494 -15.94 48.07 -8.68
C ARG A 494 -15.22 46.73 -8.64
#